data_AF-A0A447PXY2-F1
#
_entry.id   AF-A0A447PXY2-F1
#
_cell.length_a   1.000
_cell.length_b   1.000
_cell.length_c   1.000
_cell.angle_alpha   90.00
_cell.angle_beta   90.00
_cell.angle_gamma   90.00
#
_symmetry.space_group_name_H-M   'P 1'
#
loop_
_entity.id
_entity.type
_entity.pdbx_description
1 polymer ?
#
loop_
_entity_poly.entity_id
_entity_poly.type
_entity_poly.pdbx_seq_one_letter_code
_entity_poly.pdbx_strand_id
1 'polypeptide(L)'
;MPNWRACIFDSLALLYADILHELANLRGEKFTQLHIVGGGCQNALLNQLCADACGIRVMAGPVEASTLGNIGIQLYDPRRIKQRR
;
A
#
# COMPACT_ATOMS: atom_id res chain seq x y z
N MET A 1 -3.18 -11.90 29.51
CA MET A 1 -4.28 -12.14 28.55
C MET A 1 -3.66 -12.25 27.18
N PRO A 2 -3.83 -13.36 26.43
CA PRO A 2 -3.32 -13.43 25.06
C PRO A 2 -4.07 -12.39 24.23
N ASN A 3 -3.34 -11.42 23.70
CA ASN A 3 -3.83 -10.33 22.90
C ASN A 3 -4.15 -10.83 21.49
N TRP A 4 -5.29 -11.49 21.30
CA TRP A 4 -5.80 -11.93 19.99
C TRP A 4 -5.70 -10.86 18.88
N ARG A 5 -5.78 -9.58 19.27
CA ARG A 5 -5.54 -8.43 18.39
C ARG A 5 -4.14 -8.41 17.78
N ALA A 6 -3.11 -8.75 18.54
CA ALA A 6 -1.75 -8.88 18.03
C ALA A 6 -1.65 -10.03 17.03
N CYS A 7 -2.21 -11.22 17.33
CA CYS A 7 -2.22 -12.31 16.35
C CYS A 7 -2.85 -11.92 15.00
N ILE A 8 -3.94 -11.13 15.00
CA ILE A 8 -4.57 -10.68 13.76
C ILE A 8 -3.66 -9.69 13.02
N PHE A 9 -3.11 -8.68 13.70
CA PHE A 9 -2.27 -7.69 13.03
C PHE A 9 -0.92 -8.25 12.59
N ASP A 10 -0.32 -9.14 13.38
CA ASP A 10 0.93 -9.81 13.06
C ASP A 10 0.75 -10.74 11.85
N SER A 11 -0.33 -11.52 11.81
CA SER A 11 -0.62 -12.38 10.64
C SER A 11 -0.87 -11.57 9.37
N LEU A 12 -1.56 -10.43 9.48
CA LEU A 12 -1.70 -9.49 8.35
C LEU A 12 -0.33 -8.93 7.91
N ALA A 13 0.50 -8.44 8.83
CA ALA A 13 1.80 -7.87 8.49
C ALA A 13 2.73 -8.90 7.82
N LEU A 14 2.71 -10.15 8.29
CA LEU A 14 3.46 -11.25 7.67
C LEU A 14 2.94 -11.57 6.27
N LEU A 15 1.62 -11.61 6.07
CA LEU A 15 1.04 -11.80 4.75
C LEU A 15 1.46 -10.69 3.76
N TYR A 16 1.53 -9.43 4.22
CA TYR A 16 2.04 -8.34 3.40
C TYR A 16 3.49 -8.58 2.98
N ALA A 17 4.35 -9.02 3.90
CA ALA A 17 5.75 -9.32 3.63
C ALA A 17 5.91 -10.46 2.62
N ASP A 18 5.12 -11.54 2.77
CA ASP A 18 5.13 -12.69 1.86
C ASP A 18 4.74 -12.29 0.43
N ILE A 19 3.65 -11.54 0.27
CA ILE A 19 3.21 -11.04 -1.04
C ILE A 19 4.26 -10.10 -1.64
N LEU A 20 4.89 -9.24 -0.83
CA LEU A 20 5.94 -8.33 -1.29
C LEU A 20 7.16 -9.09 -1.84
N HIS A 21 7.56 -10.16 -1.16
CA HIS A 21 8.63 -11.04 -1.63
C HIS A 21 8.25 -11.78 -2.91
N GLU A 22 7.02 -12.32 -3.00
CA GLU A 22 6.55 -12.98 -4.22
C GLU A 22 6.56 -12.03 -5.41
N LEU A 23 6.02 -10.81 -5.24
CA LEU A 23 6.03 -9.78 -6.27
C LEU A 23 7.45 -9.36 -6.65
N ALA A 24 8.37 -9.27 -5.68
CA ALA A 24 9.76 -8.91 -5.95
C ALA A 24 10.45 -10.00 -6.78
N ASN A 25 10.17 -11.27 -6.49
CA ASN A 25 10.69 -12.41 -7.24
C ASN A 25 10.15 -12.42 -8.68
N LEU A 26 8.85 -12.17 -8.86
CA LEU A 26 8.24 -12.08 -10.20
C LEU A 26 8.76 -10.89 -11.01
N ARG A 27 9.01 -9.75 -10.36
CA ARG A 27 9.56 -8.55 -10.98
C ARG A 27 11.07 -8.66 -11.25
N GLY A 28 11.78 -9.50 -10.50
CA GLY A 28 13.25 -9.59 -10.52
C GLY A 28 13.96 -8.44 -9.80
N GLU A 29 13.23 -7.59 -9.07
CA GLU A 29 13.77 -6.42 -8.36
C GLU A 29 13.04 -6.22 -7.03
N LYS A 30 13.80 -5.88 -5.98
CA LYS A 30 13.25 -5.58 -4.65
C LYS A 30 12.45 -4.28 -4.66
N PHE A 31 11.41 -4.23 -3.83
CA PHE A 31 10.73 -2.98 -3.50
C PHE A 31 11.45 -2.26 -2.38
N THR A 32 11.39 -0.93 -2.38
CA THR A 32 11.98 -0.07 -1.36
C THR A 32 10.93 0.65 -0.52
N GLN A 33 9.66 0.58 -0.96
CA GLN A 33 8.57 1.33 -0.34
C GLN A 33 7.23 0.62 -0.54
N LEU A 34 6.40 0.65 0.50
CA LEU A 34 5.01 0.20 0.49
C LEU A 34 4.08 1.39 0.71
N HIS A 35 3.17 1.64 -0.23
CA HIS A 35 2.17 2.73 -0.11
C HIS A 35 0.83 2.12 0.31
N ILE A 36 0.40 2.42 1.53
CA ILE A 36 -0.90 2.01 2.07
C ILE A 36 -1.86 3.17 1.88
N VAL A 37 -2.90 2.93 1.08
CA VAL A 37 -3.91 3.93 0.72
C VAL A 37 -5.30 3.46 1.15
N GLY A 38 -6.31 4.34 1.07
CA GLY A 38 -7.68 3.97 1.44
C GLY A 38 -7.89 3.90 2.96
N GLY A 39 -9.01 3.31 3.40
CA GLY A 39 -9.37 3.19 4.82
C GLY A 39 -8.28 2.55 5.69
N GLY A 40 -7.52 1.61 5.13
CA GLY A 40 -6.43 0.90 5.82
C GLY A 40 -5.25 1.79 6.22
N CYS A 41 -5.03 2.91 5.54
CA CYS A 41 -3.90 3.81 5.85
C CYS A 41 -4.02 4.46 7.24
N GLN A 42 -5.23 4.50 7.81
CA GLN A 42 -5.49 5.08 9.13
C GLN A 42 -5.03 4.16 10.28
N ASN A 43 -4.74 2.89 10.02
CA ASN A 43 -4.31 1.95 11.06
C ASN A 43 -2.80 2.05 11.29
N ALA A 44 -2.38 3.00 12.13
CA ALA A 44 -0.97 3.25 12.44
C ALA A 44 -0.23 2.02 12.99
N LEU A 45 -0.88 1.19 13.80
CA LEU A 45 -0.27 -0.03 14.34
C LEU A 45 0.05 -1.04 13.23
N LEU A 46 -0.92 -1.31 12.36
CA LEU A 46 -0.71 -2.20 11.22
C LEU A 46 0.35 -1.63 10.26
N ASN A 47 0.34 -0.32 10.01
CA ASN A 47 1.35 0.32 9.16
C ASN A 47 2.77 0.11 9.71
N GLN A 48 2.96 0.23 11.03
CA GLN A 48 4.25 0.00 11.67
C GLN A 48 4.65 -1.48 11.62
N LEU A 49 3.72 -2.40 11.93
CA LEU A 49 3.98 -3.84 11.84
C LEU A 49 4.35 -4.26 10.41
N CYS A 50 3.70 -3.67 9.39
CA CYS A 50 4.10 -3.88 8.00
C CYS A 50 5.50 -3.31 7.71
N ALA A 51 5.87 -2.15 8.26
CA ALA A 51 7.22 -1.60 8.08
C ALA A 51 8.27 -2.52 8.71
N ASP A 52 7.99 -3.06 9.89
CA ASP A 52 8.87 -3.97 10.62
C ASP A 52 8.99 -5.32 9.90
N ALA A 53 7.86 -5.92 9.50
CA ALA A 53 7.82 -7.23 8.84
C ALA A 53 8.38 -7.18 7.40
N CYS A 54 8.08 -6.13 6.64
CA CYS A 54 8.56 -5.99 5.25
C CYS A 54 9.98 -5.42 5.18
N GLY A 55 10.49 -4.79 6.25
CA GLY A 55 11.82 -4.16 6.27
C GLY A 55 11.97 -2.98 5.29
N ILE A 56 10.86 -2.36 4.87
CA ILE A 56 10.84 -1.27 3.90
C ILE A 56 9.98 -0.11 4.39
N ARG A 57 10.19 1.07 3.80
CA ARG A 57 9.47 2.28 4.19
C ARG A 57 7.99 2.15 3.86
N VAL A 58 7.12 2.31 4.86
CA VAL A 58 5.67 2.41 4.67
C VAL A 58 5.25 3.88 4.58
N MET A 59 4.49 4.22 3.54
CA MET A 59 3.85 5.52 3.37
C MET A 59 2.34 5.35 3.46
N ALA A 60 1.68 6.13 4.32
CA ALA A 60 0.24 6.08 4.50
C ALA A 60 -0.45 7.29 3.86
N GLY A 61 -1.53 7.04 3.11
CA GLY A 61 -2.44 8.05 2.56
C GLY A 61 -2.50 8.08 1.02
N PRO A 62 -3.48 8.76 0.41
CA PRO A 62 -4.69 9.36 1.01
C PRO A 62 -5.75 8.31 1.36
N VAL A 63 -6.56 8.58 2.38
CA VAL A 63 -7.67 7.69 2.79
C VAL A 63 -8.75 7.65 1.69
N GLU A 64 -8.85 8.70 0.90
CA GLU A 64 -9.76 8.83 -0.23
C GLU A 64 -9.16 8.33 -1.55
N ALA A 65 -8.13 7.47 -1.53
CA ALA A 65 -7.47 7.02 -2.77
C ALA A 65 -8.42 6.43 -3.81
N SER A 66 -9.45 5.68 -3.40
CA SER A 66 -10.50 5.20 -4.30
C SER A 66 -11.32 6.35 -4.90
N THR A 67 -11.67 7.36 -4.10
CA THR A 67 -12.38 8.56 -4.53
C THR A 67 -11.54 9.38 -5.51
N LEU A 68 -10.26 9.59 -5.21
CA LEU A 68 -9.32 10.30 -6.06
C LEU A 68 -9.06 9.54 -7.38
N GLY A 69 -8.97 8.21 -7.34
CA GLY A 69 -8.88 7.39 -8.55
C GLY A 69 -10.08 7.56 -9.47
N ASN A 70 -11.29 7.56 -8.89
CA ASN A 70 -12.52 7.78 -9.65
C ASN A 70 -12.58 9.18 -10.27
N ILE A 71 -12.26 10.23 -9.50
CA ILE A 71 -12.21 11.60 -10.03
C ILE A 71 -11.12 11.72 -11.10
N GLY A 72 -9.95 11.11 -10.89
CA GLY A 72 -8.84 11.11 -11.84
C GLY A 72 -9.22 10.50 -13.19
N ILE A 73 -9.92 9.37 -13.21
CA ILE A 73 -10.42 8.77 -14.45
C ILE A 73 -11.51 9.63 -15.10
N GLN A 74 -12.40 10.23 -14.31
CA GLN A 74 -13.44 11.13 -14.84
C GLN A 74 -12.87 12.42 -15.44
N LEU A 75 -11.77 12.93 -14.88
CA LEU A 75 -11.04 14.09 -15.38
C LEU A 75 -9.99 13.74 -16.45
N TYR A 76 -9.71 12.45 -16.67
CA TYR A 76 -8.76 11.99 -17.67
C TYR A 76 -9.30 12.27 -19.07
N ASP A 77 -8.85 13.38 -19.65
CA ASP A 77 -9.06 13.70 -21.06
C ASP A 77 -7.77 13.37 -21.86
N PRO A 78 -7.73 12.25 -22.59
CA PRO A 78 -6.56 11.86 -23.38
C PRO A 78 -6.21 12.85 -24.50
N ARG A 79 -7.10 13.79 -24.86
CA ARG A 79 -6.87 14.79 -25.92
C ARG A 79 -6.01 15.96 -25.44
N ARG A 80 -6.01 16.27 -24.14
CA ARG A 80 -5.18 17.34 -23.56
C ARG A 80 -3.69 17.02 -23.49
N ILE A 81 -3.31 15.74 -23.48
CA ILE A 81 -1.92 15.31 -23.30
C ILE A 81 -1.14 15.36 -24.64
N LYS A 82 -1.82 15.25 -25.78
CA LYS A 82 -1.19 15.27 -27.12
C LYS A 82 -0.87 16.66 -27.66
N GLN A 83 -1.37 17.74 -27.05
CA GLN A 83 -1.19 19.11 -27.56
C GLN A 83 0.10 19.80 -27.06
N ARG A 84 0.92 19.09 -26.25
CA ARG A 84 2.20 19.56 -25.73
C ARG A 84 3.42 18.88 -26.38
N ARG A 85 3.28 18.38 -27.61
CA ARG A 85 4.40 17.93 -28.45
C ARG A 85 4.36 18.62 -29.80
#